data_AF-A0A9W7DWR8-F1
#
_entry.id   AF-A0A9W7DWR8-F1
#
_cell.length_a   1.000
_cell.length_b   1.000
_cell.length_c   1.000
_cell.angle_alpha   90.00
_cell.angle_beta   90.00
_cell.angle_gamma   90.00
#
_symmetry.space_group_name_H-M   'P 1'
#
loop_
_entity.id
_entity.type
_entity.pdbx_description
1 polymer ?
#
loop_
_entity_poly.entity_id
_entity_poly.type
_entity_poly.pdbx_seq_one_letter_code
_entity_poly.pdbx_strand_id
1 'polypeptide(L)'
;MTAAENDAYSMGSQLCSPPSALIKRFRTSAEVTVSKIFPAGFGWQTASIVADSAGFEADTINFALSTGAGDGVGVFVGHTAYHAAKKAATGSSSINMKAEAQTGFLLASAAFCSGTGWKPIVNCLQDMNLPFASVMAGTWVGCGTLFYFGLRGGRTLFSSMEHIEEPTYENSKNDTSLSVAIGGATGFFVGTDAAYLPDQNFLINVVGIADGTPDLTGCAIAGSSTALGFATTQSMFNVTFPSNKLWND
;
A
#
# COMPACT_ATOMS: atom_id res chain seq x y z
N MET A 1 15.49 -62.10 12.07
CA MET A 1 15.35 -60.63 12.01
C MET A 1 13.93 -60.30 12.42
N THR A 2 13.78 -59.75 13.62
CA THR A 2 12.52 -59.55 14.33
C THR A 2 11.92 -58.20 13.96
N ALA A 3 10.58 -58.09 14.02
CA ALA A 3 9.79 -56.90 13.67
C ALA A 3 10.01 -55.68 14.61
N ALA A 4 11.13 -55.60 15.32
CA ALA A 4 11.45 -54.56 16.29
C ALA A 4 12.51 -53.54 15.79
N GLU A 5 13.07 -53.72 14.59
CA GLU A 5 14.10 -52.80 14.03
C GLU A 5 13.54 -51.75 13.05
N ASN A 6 12.25 -51.76 12.73
CA ASN A 6 11.65 -50.79 11.79
C ASN A 6 11.14 -49.49 12.44
N ASP A 7 11.08 -49.41 13.78
CA ASP A 7 10.55 -48.21 14.46
C ASP A 7 11.62 -47.15 14.77
N ALA A 8 12.90 -47.44 14.55
CA ALA A 8 13.99 -46.52 14.88
C ALA A 8 14.28 -45.46 13.78
N TYR A 9 13.66 -45.55 12.60
CA TYR A 9 13.88 -44.60 11.49
C TYR A 9 12.75 -43.56 11.31
N SER A 10 11.70 -43.60 12.13
CA SER A 10 10.54 -42.68 11.99
C SER A 10 10.57 -41.46 12.94
N MET A 11 11.67 -41.19 13.64
CA MET A 11 11.75 -40.07 14.61
C MET A 11 12.57 -38.85 14.13
N GLY A 12 13.06 -38.86 12.89
CA GLY A 12 13.92 -37.79 12.36
C GLY A 12 13.20 -36.60 11.70
N SER A 13 11.88 -36.62 11.54
CA SER A 13 11.11 -35.52 10.93
C SER A 13 10.28 -34.75 11.95
N GLN A 14 10.91 -34.26 13.02
CA GLN A 14 10.29 -33.27 13.91
C GLN A 14 10.11 -31.94 13.17
N LEU A 15 8.99 -31.85 12.45
CA LEU A 15 7.94 -30.87 12.66
C LEU A 15 8.45 -29.47 13.03
N CYS A 16 8.87 -28.72 12.01
CA CYS A 16 8.77 -27.26 12.11
C CYS A 16 7.28 -26.93 12.25
N SER A 17 6.83 -26.59 13.46
CA SER A 17 5.45 -26.15 13.68
C SER A 17 5.11 -25.05 12.69
N PRO A 18 3.95 -25.11 12.00
CA PRO A 18 3.59 -24.07 11.06
C PRO A 18 3.65 -22.70 11.77
N PRO A 19 4.23 -21.67 11.13
CA PRO A 19 4.32 -20.35 11.72
C PRO A 19 2.94 -19.89 12.17
N SER A 20 2.86 -19.23 13.34
CA SER A 20 1.59 -18.70 13.82
C SER A 20 0.96 -17.78 12.77
N ALA A 21 -0.38 -17.78 12.67
CA ALA A 21 -1.10 -16.94 11.73
C ALA A 21 -0.66 -15.46 11.81
N LEU A 22 -0.29 -15.00 13.02
CA LEU A 22 0.23 -13.66 13.26
C LEU A 22 1.57 -13.41 12.55
N ILE A 23 2.53 -14.35 12.60
CA ILE A 23 3.82 -14.23 11.90
C ILE A 23 3.59 -14.16 10.38
N LYS A 24 2.68 -14.98 9.85
CA LYS A 24 2.32 -14.96 8.42
C LYS A 24 1.78 -13.58 8.02
N ARG A 25 0.85 -13.02 8.80
CA ARG A 25 0.30 -11.67 8.56
C ARG A 25 1.35 -10.58 8.57
N PHE A 26 2.24 -10.55 9.56
CA PHE A 26 3.31 -9.56 9.61
C PHE A 26 4.29 -9.70 8.46
N ARG A 27 4.63 -10.93 8.07
CA ARG A 27 5.45 -11.17 6.88
C ARG A 27 4.77 -10.62 5.62
N THR A 28 3.51 -10.97 5.37
CA THR A 28 2.76 -10.44 4.22
C THR A 28 2.68 -8.92 4.25
N SER A 29 2.46 -8.33 5.43
CA SER A 29 2.40 -6.88 5.61
C SER A 29 3.73 -6.22 5.23
N ALA A 30 4.86 -6.75 5.73
CA ALA A 30 6.18 -6.25 5.39
C ALA A 30 6.48 -6.38 3.89
N GLU A 31 6.13 -7.52 3.28
CA GLU A 31 6.27 -7.71 1.84
C GLU A 31 5.45 -6.66 1.05
N VAL A 32 4.21 -6.37 1.46
CA VAL A 32 3.37 -5.32 0.82
C VAL A 32 3.91 -3.91 1.06
N THR A 33 4.40 -3.60 2.26
CA THR A 33 5.01 -2.30 2.56
C THR A 33 6.15 -1.99 1.60
N VAL A 34 7.06 -2.94 1.39
CA VAL A 34 8.24 -2.75 0.53
C VAL A 34 7.87 -2.84 -0.95
N SER A 35 7.02 -3.79 -1.33
CA SER A 35 6.71 -4.03 -2.75
C SER A 35 5.70 -3.07 -3.33
N LYS A 36 4.84 -2.42 -2.53
CA LYS A 36 3.73 -1.61 -3.03
C LYS A 36 3.66 -0.23 -2.38
N ILE A 37 3.60 -0.18 -1.05
CA ILE A 37 3.24 1.04 -0.33
C ILE A 37 4.34 2.09 -0.38
N PHE A 38 5.60 1.70 -0.19
CA PHE A 38 6.71 2.62 -0.36
C PHE A 38 6.83 3.10 -1.82
N PRO A 39 6.82 2.21 -2.83
CA PRO A 39 6.79 2.62 -4.24
C PRO A 39 5.62 3.54 -4.62
N ALA A 40 4.44 3.35 -4.03
CA ALA A 40 3.27 4.21 -4.21
C ALA A 40 3.57 5.66 -3.81
N GLY A 41 3.99 5.88 -2.55
CA GLY A 41 4.31 7.23 -2.06
C GLY A 41 5.49 7.87 -2.79
N PHE A 42 6.51 7.06 -3.11
CA PHE A 42 7.64 7.51 -3.93
C PHE A 42 7.19 7.95 -5.33
N GLY A 43 6.36 7.14 -5.99
CA GLY A 43 5.85 7.39 -7.34
C GLY A 43 4.93 8.62 -7.38
N TRP A 44 4.06 8.77 -6.39
CA TRP A 44 3.20 9.95 -6.24
C TRP A 44 4.05 11.22 -6.13
N GLN A 45 5.06 11.23 -5.26
CA GLN A 45 5.95 12.40 -5.07
C GLN A 45 6.85 12.66 -6.28
N THR A 46 7.30 11.62 -6.98
CA THR A 46 8.04 11.78 -8.23
C THR A 46 7.16 12.47 -9.27
N ALA A 47 5.91 12.04 -9.40
CA ALA A 47 4.98 12.62 -10.35
C ALA A 47 4.53 14.03 -9.97
N SER A 48 4.47 14.39 -8.68
CA SER A 48 4.16 15.76 -8.26
C SER A 48 5.25 16.74 -8.68
N ILE A 49 6.53 16.36 -8.55
CA ILE A 49 7.68 17.16 -9.01
C ILE A 49 7.66 17.34 -10.53
N VAL A 50 7.35 16.27 -11.27
CA VAL A 50 7.21 16.34 -12.73
C VAL A 50 6.03 17.23 -13.14
N ALA A 51 4.90 17.13 -12.45
CA ALA A 51 3.72 17.95 -12.70
C ALA A 51 4.00 19.45 -12.43
N ASP A 52 4.67 19.76 -11.32
CA ASP A 52 5.09 21.11 -10.98
C ASP A 52 6.06 21.68 -12.03
N SER A 53 7.06 20.88 -12.45
CA SER A 53 7.97 21.25 -13.53
C SER A 53 7.28 21.47 -14.88
N ALA A 54 6.11 20.86 -15.09
CA ALA A 54 5.26 21.08 -16.27
C ALA A 54 4.32 22.29 -16.13
N GLY A 55 4.35 22.99 -15.00
CA GLY A 55 3.51 24.16 -14.70
C GLY A 55 2.09 23.81 -14.27
N PHE A 56 1.86 22.60 -13.73
CA PHE A 56 0.57 22.24 -13.17
C PHE A 56 0.48 22.67 -11.71
N GLU A 57 -0.40 23.63 -11.43
CA GLU A 57 -0.71 24.04 -10.07
C GLU A 57 -1.32 22.88 -9.26
N ALA A 58 -1.01 22.83 -7.97
CA ALA A 58 -1.38 21.71 -7.09
C ALA A 58 -2.90 21.55 -6.86
N ASP A 59 -3.72 22.54 -7.23
CA ASP A 59 -5.18 22.53 -7.16
C ASP A 59 -5.85 22.14 -8.49
N THR A 60 -5.07 21.80 -9.52
CA THR A 60 -5.59 21.44 -10.84
C THR A 60 -5.86 19.96 -10.99
N ILE A 61 -6.82 19.62 -11.87
CA ILE A 61 -7.09 18.23 -12.25
C ILE A 61 -5.87 17.56 -12.92
N ASN A 62 -5.04 18.32 -13.64
CA ASN A 62 -3.85 17.79 -14.29
C ASN A 62 -2.80 17.34 -13.26
N PHE A 63 -2.59 18.12 -12.20
CA PHE A 63 -1.72 17.71 -11.09
C PHE A 63 -2.27 16.47 -10.38
N ALA A 64 -3.57 16.44 -10.09
CA ALA A 64 -4.23 15.30 -9.47
C ALA A 64 -4.08 14.01 -10.31
N LEU A 65 -4.37 14.07 -11.61
CA LEU A 65 -4.24 12.92 -12.51
C LEU A 65 -2.78 12.47 -12.65
N SER A 66 -1.83 13.41 -12.70
CA SER A 66 -0.40 13.09 -12.83
C SER A 66 0.11 12.36 -11.60
N THR A 67 -0.22 12.85 -10.41
CA THR A 67 0.19 12.22 -9.14
C THR A 67 -0.49 10.88 -8.91
N GLY A 68 -1.77 10.73 -9.26
CA GLY A 68 -2.45 9.44 -9.31
C GLY A 68 -1.79 8.44 -10.28
N ALA A 69 -1.36 8.89 -11.45
CA ALA A 69 -0.61 8.05 -12.39
C ALA A 69 0.74 7.62 -11.79
N GLY A 70 1.45 8.52 -11.12
CA GLY A 70 2.69 8.21 -10.40
C GLY A 70 2.50 7.13 -9.33
N ASP A 71 1.44 7.25 -8.52
CA ASP A 71 1.07 6.29 -7.49
C ASP A 71 0.79 4.89 -8.09
N GLY A 72 -0.08 4.84 -9.10
CA GLY A 72 -0.42 3.59 -9.80
C GLY A 72 0.78 2.91 -10.46
N VAL A 73 1.64 3.68 -11.15
CA VAL A 73 2.88 3.17 -11.74
C VAL A 73 3.83 2.66 -10.66
N GLY A 74 3.97 3.40 -9.55
CA GLY A 74 4.75 2.99 -8.38
C GLY A 74 4.33 1.63 -7.85
N VAL A 75 3.03 1.41 -7.64
CA VAL A 75 2.47 0.13 -7.20
C VAL A 75 2.74 -1.00 -8.21
N PHE A 76 2.45 -0.79 -9.49
CA PHE A 76 2.62 -1.82 -10.52
C PHE A 76 4.08 -2.25 -10.66
N VAL A 77 4.98 -1.27 -10.82
CA VAL A 77 6.42 -1.50 -11.01
C VAL A 77 7.03 -2.09 -9.75
N GLY A 78 6.73 -1.52 -8.59
CA GLY A 78 7.23 -2.01 -7.30
C GLY A 78 6.87 -3.47 -7.06
N HIS A 79 5.60 -3.84 -7.28
CA HIS A 79 5.12 -5.20 -7.04
C HIS A 79 5.75 -6.19 -8.00
N THR A 80 5.74 -5.87 -9.29
CA THR A 80 6.27 -6.76 -10.34
C THR A 80 7.78 -6.93 -10.18
N ALA A 81 8.52 -5.85 -9.93
CA ALA A 81 9.96 -5.89 -9.73
C ALA A 81 10.33 -6.68 -8.46
N TYR A 82 9.60 -6.49 -7.36
CA TYR A 82 9.83 -7.24 -6.13
C TYR A 82 9.65 -8.75 -6.34
N HIS A 83 8.55 -9.19 -6.96
CA HIS A 83 8.31 -10.62 -7.20
C HIS A 83 9.26 -11.21 -8.24
N ALA A 84 9.67 -10.44 -9.26
CA ALA A 84 10.70 -10.86 -10.21
C ALA A 84 12.04 -11.08 -9.50
N ALA A 85 12.47 -10.14 -8.66
CA ALA A 85 13.70 -10.24 -7.88
C ALA A 85 13.63 -11.40 -6.88
N LYS A 86 12.52 -11.54 -6.15
CA LYS A 86 12.29 -12.66 -5.22
C LYS A 86 12.34 -14.01 -5.94
N LYS A 87 11.77 -14.11 -7.14
CA LYS A 87 11.86 -15.32 -7.98
C LYS A 87 13.28 -15.62 -8.42
N ALA A 88 14.02 -14.61 -8.89
CA ALA A 88 15.41 -14.77 -9.29
C ALA A 88 16.31 -15.20 -8.12
N ALA A 89 16.11 -14.60 -6.93
CA ALA A 89 16.92 -14.89 -5.75
C ALA A 89 16.62 -16.26 -5.11
N THR A 90 15.36 -16.69 -5.13
CA THR A 90 14.94 -17.96 -4.49
C THR A 90 14.91 -19.15 -5.43
N GLY A 91 14.91 -18.91 -6.75
CA GLY A 91 14.67 -19.96 -7.75
C GLY A 91 13.27 -20.58 -7.67
N SER A 92 12.33 -19.99 -6.92
CA SER A 92 11.03 -20.60 -6.66
C SER A 92 10.15 -20.64 -7.91
N SER A 93 9.81 -21.85 -8.37
CA SER A 93 8.84 -22.06 -9.45
C SER A 93 7.41 -21.70 -9.05
N SER A 94 7.13 -21.55 -7.75
CA SER A 94 5.79 -21.17 -7.25
C SER A 94 5.42 -19.71 -7.53
N ILE A 95 6.37 -18.84 -7.88
CA ILE A 95 6.10 -17.44 -8.21
C ILE A 95 5.67 -17.35 -9.67
N ASN A 96 4.37 -17.19 -9.91
CA ASN A 96 3.81 -16.99 -11.24
C ASN A 96 3.80 -15.50 -11.61
N MET A 97 4.79 -15.06 -12.39
CA MET A 97 4.93 -13.65 -12.76
C MET A 97 3.74 -13.09 -13.57
N LYS A 98 2.97 -13.93 -14.27
CA LYS A 98 1.74 -13.48 -14.94
C LYS A 98 0.67 -13.10 -13.92
N ALA A 99 0.50 -13.92 -12.89
CA ALA A 99 -0.43 -13.65 -11.79
C ALA A 99 -0.01 -12.41 -11.00
N GLU A 100 1.28 -12.25 -10.70
CA GLU A 100 1.80 -11.07 -10.00
C GLU A 100 1.62 -9.80 -10.84
N ALA A 101 1.89 -9.84 -12.15
CA ALA A 101 1.67 -8.69 -13.02
C ALA A 101 0.18 -8.27 -13.08
N GLN A 102 -0.74 -9.23 -13.19
CA GLN A 102 -2.18 -8.94 -13.17
C GLN A 102 -2.65 -8.41 -11.81
N THR A 103 -2.14 -8.98 -10.72
CA THR A 103 -2.40 -8.48 -9.35
C THR A 103 -1.88 -7.06 -9.19
N GLY A 104 -0.65 -6.78 -9.65
CA GLY A 104 -0.06 -5.46 -9.65
C GLY A 104 -0.87 -4.45 -10.43
N PHE A 105 -1.39 -4.84 -11.60
CA PHE A 105 -2.20 -3.98 -12.45
C PHE A 105 -3.55 -3.63 -11.82
N LEU A 106 -4.21 -4.61 -11.22
CA LEU A 106 -5.44 -4.39 -10.44
C LEU A 106 -5.22 -3.43 -9.25
N LEU A 107 -4.12 -3.63 -8.51
CA LEU A 107 -3.81 -2.76 -7.37
C LEU A 107 -3.39 -1.36 -7.82
N ALA A 108 -2.71 -1.25 -8.97
CA ALA A 108 -2.34 0.02 -9.57
C ALA A 108 -3.55 0.86 -9.98
N SER A 109 -4.64 0.24 -10.46
CA SER A 109 -5.87 0.99 -10.76
C SER A 109 -6.54 1.55 -9.50
N ALA A 110 -6.50 0.79 -8.40
CA ALA A 110 -6.98 1.26 -7.09
C ALA A 110 -6.12 2.40 -6.53
N ALA A 111 -4.80 2.24 -6.61
CA ALA A 111 -3.82 3.25 -6.21
C ALA A 111 -3.96 4.53 -7.04
N PHE A 112 -4.18 4.42 -8.35
CA PHE A 112 -4.46 5.57 -9.22
C PHE A 112 -5.64 6.41 -8.72
N CYS A 113 -6.77 5.77 -8.38
CA CYS A 113 -7.94 6.47 -7.85
C CYS A 113 -7.66 7.18 -6.52
N SER A 114 -6.96 6.49 -5.60
CA SER A 114 -6.56 7.05 -4.31
C SER A 114 -5.59 8.23 -4.47
N GLY A 115 -4.52 8.04 -5.23
CA GLY A 115 -3.49 9.07 -5.48
C GLY A 115 -4.05 10.29 -6.20
N THR A 116 -4.97 10.10 -7.15
CA THR A 116 -5.68 11.21 -7.83
C THR A 116 -6.50 12.04 -6.84
N GLY A 117 -7.18 11.37 -5.89
CA GLY A 117 -8.01 12.06 -4.92
C GLY A 117 -7.25 12.74 -3.79
N TRP A 118 -5.99 12.36 -3.54
CA TRP A 118 -5.25 12.78 -2.35
C TRP A 118 -5.15 14.30 -2.22
N LYS A 119 -4.56 14.99 -3.23
CA LYS A 119 -4.36 16.45 -3.14
C LYS A 119 -5.67 17.24 -3.11
N PRO A 120 -6.69 16.93 -3.95
CA PRO A 120 -8.01 17.57 -3.84
C PRO A 120 -8.67 17.41 -2.45
N ILE A 121 -8.58 16.22 -1.85
CA ILE A 121 -9.15 15.97 -0.51
C ILE A 121 -8.38 16.78 0.54
N VAL A 122 -7.05 16.74 0.52
CA VAL A 122 -6.20 17.51 1.46
C VAL A 122 -6.49 19.00 1.35
N ASN A 123 -6.47 19.57 0.13
CA ASN A 123 -6.76 20.99 -0.08
C ASN A 123 -8.13 21.38 0.47
N CYS A 124 -9.19 20.62 0.14
CA CYS A 124 -10.54 20.87 0.64
C CYS A 124 -10.61 20.90 2.17
N LEU A 125 -9.98 19.92 2.84
CA LEU A 125 -9.96 19.84 4.31
C LEU A 125 -9.11 20.97 4.94
N GLN A 126 -8.01 21.36 4.29
CA GLN A 126 -7.16 22.46 4.72
C GLN A 126 -7.85 23.82 4.56
N ASP A 127 -8.58 24.04 3.47
CA ASP A 127 -9.36 25.25 3.18
C ASP A 127 -10.51 25.45 4.19
N MET A 128 -11.02 24.34 4.75
CA MET A 128 -11.96 24.37 5.88
C MET A 128 -11.31 24.76 7.22
N ASN A 129 -10.00 25.03 7.24
CA ASN A 129 -9.20 25.37 8.43
C ASN A 129 -9.29 24.31 9.54
N LEU A 130 -9.32 23.02 9.15
CA LEU A 130 -9.40 21.92 10.10
C LEU A 130 -8.05 21.67 10.81
N PRO A 131 -8.03 21.20 12.06
CA PRO A 131 -6.78 20.79 12.71
C PRO A 131 -6.05 19.68 11.93
N PHE A 132 -4.72 19.60 12.07
CA PHE A 132 -3.90 18.60 11.35
C PHE A 132 -4.46 17.17 11.47
N ALA A 133 -4.83 16.75 12.69
CA ALA A 133 -5.38 15.41 12.93
C ALA A 133 -6.71 15.17 12.18
N SER A 134 -7.53 16.21 11.99
CA SER A 134 -8.77 16.13 11.23
C SER A 134 -8.50 16.05 9.73
N VAL A 135 -7.52 16.78 9.20
CA VAL A 135 -7.08 16.65 7.79
C VAL A 135 -6.52 15.26 7.54
N MET A 136 -5.68 14.75 8.44
CA MET A 136 -5.14 13.39 8.40
C MET A 136 -6.24 12.33 8.37
N ALA A 137 -7.22 12.42 9.29
CA ALA A 137 -8.33 11.48 9.39
C ALA A 137 -9.30 11.57 8.19
N GLY A 138 -9.60 12.79 7.72
CA GLY A 138 -10.43 12.99 6.54
C GLY A 138 -9.77 12.43 5.27
N THR A 139 -8.46 12.66 5.12
CA THR A 139 -7.66 12.10 4.01
C THR A 139 -7.61 10.58 4.08
N TRP A 140 -7.45 10.00 5.27
CA TRP A 140 -7.53 8.55 5.47
C TRP A 140 -8.85 7.99 4.94
N VAL A 141 -9.98 8.53 5.39
CA VAL A 141 -11.31 8.03 5.00
C VAL A 141 -11.55 8.24 3.50
N GLY A 142 -11.26 9.44 2.99
CA GLY A 142 -11.50 9.80 1.59
C GLY A 142 -10.68 8.95 0.63
N CYS A 143 -9.36 8.88 0.83
CA CYS A 143 -8.47 8.11 -0.05
C CYS A 143 -8.68 6.60 0.09
N GLY A 144 -8.90 6.09 1.31
CA GLY A 144 -9.26 4.67 1.50
C GLY A 144 -10.55 4.30 0.76
N THR A 145 -11.55 5.20 0.75
CA THR A 145 -12.79 5.00 0.00
C THR A 145 -12.56 5.00 -1.52
N LEU A 146 -11.74 5.94 -2.03
CA LEU A 146 -11.38 5.98 -3.45
C LEU A 146 -10.58 4.75 -3.88
N PHE A 147 -9.66 4.27 -3.04
CA PHE A 147 -8.94 3.02 -3.26
C PHE A 147 -9.91 1.84 -3.36
N TYR A 148 -10.86 1.72 -2.42
CA TYR A 148 -11.88 0.68 -2.44
C TYR A 148 -12.66 0.69 -3.76
N PHE A 149 -13.20 1.84 -4.16
CA PHE A 149 -13.95 1.95 -5.42
C PHE A 149 -13.10 1.66 -6.64
N GLY A 150 -11.85 2.12 -6.66
CA GLY A 150 -10.90 1.81 -7.73
C GLY A 150 -10.61 0.31 -7.83
N LEU A 151 -10.53 -0.39 -6.70
CA LEU A 151 -10.33 -1.84 -6.66
C LEU A 151 -11.57 -2.59 -7.16
N ARG A 152 -12.78 -2.17 -6.75
CA ARG A 152 -14.05 -2.75 -7.24
C ARG A 152 -14.25 -2.49 -8.74
N GLY A 153 -13.94 -1.28 -9.19
CA GLY A 153 -13.97 -0.91 -10.60
C GLY A 153 -12.98 -1.73 -11.41
N GLY A 154 -11.74 -1.86 -10.95
CA GLY A 154 -10.71 -2.69 -11.57
C GLY A 154 -11.12 -4.16 -11.71
N ARG A 155 -11.66 -4.78 -10.66
CA ARG A 155 -12.19 -6.16 -10.74
C ARG A 155 -13.30 -6.32 -11.78
N THR A 156 -14.13 -5.30 -11.95
CA THR A 156 -15.21 -5.30 -12.94
C THR A 156 -14.66 -5.14 -14.36
N LEU A 157 -13.73 -4.21 -14.57
CA LEU A 157 -13.15 -3.91 -15.89
C LEU A 157 -12.20 -5.00 -16.38
N PHE A 158 -11.50 -5.67 -15.45
CA PHE A 158 -10.44 -6.63 -15.76
C PHE A 158 -10.84 -8.08 -15.44
N SER A 159 -12.13 -8.39 -15.30
CA SER A 159 -12.63 -9.73 -14.99
C SER A 159 -12.26 -10.81 -16.01
N SER A 160 -11.93 -10.42 -17.25
CA SER A 160 -11.45 -11.33 -18.29
C SER A 160 -10.00 -11.77 -18.10
N MET A 161 -9.26 -11.17 -17.17
CA MET A 161 -7.89 -11.57 -16.85
C MET A 161 -7.90 -12.81 -15.94
N GLU A 162 -7.16 -13.85 -16.33
CA GLU A 162 -7.11 -15.15 -15.67
C GLU A 162 -6.91 -15.12 -14.14
N HIS A 163 -6.17 -14.15 -13.60
CA HIS A 163 -5.83 -14.05 -12.19
C HIS A 163 -6.51 -12.86 -11.48
N ILE A 164 -7.54 -12.27 -12.08
CA ILE A 164 -8.36 -11.24 -11.44
C ILE A 164 -9.76 -11.80 -11.20
N GLU A 165 -10.09 -12.02 -9.93
CA GLU A 165 -11.44 -12.42 -9.54
C GLU A 165 -12.44 -11.28 -9.72
N GLU A 166 -13.60 -11.62 -10.29
CA GLU A 166 -14.78 -10.77 -10.36
C GLU A 166 -15.20 -10.23 -8.99
N PRO A 167 -15.89 -9.07 -8.94
CA PRO A 167 -16.37 -8.51 -7.69
C PRO A 167 -17.41 -9.42 -7.02
N THR A 168 -17.07 -9.97 -5.86
CA THR A 168 -17.98 -10.75 -5.01
C THR A 168 -18.18 -10.08 -3.65
N TYR A 169 -19.15 -10.54 -2.86
CA TYR A 169 -19.30 -10.09 -1.47
C TYR A 169 -18.13 -10.55 -0.59
N GLU A 170 -17.59 -11.75 -0.83
CA GLU A 170 -16.48 -12.29 -0.04
C GLU A 170 -15.20 -11.50 -0.26
N ASN A 171 -14.80 -11.25 -1.51
CA ASN A 171 -13.61 -10.43 -1.76
C ASN A 171 -13.83 -8.94 -1.42
N SER A 172 -15.08 -8.45 -1.37
CA SER A 172 -15.40 -7.08 -0.89
C SER A 172 -15.01 -6.86 0.58
N LYS A 173 -15.11 -7.87 1.44
CA LYS A 173 -14.66 -7.78 2.85
C LYS A 173 -13.14 -7.59 2.92
N ASN A 174 -12.41 -8.38 2.14
CA ASN A 174 -10.96 -8.28 2.04
C ASN A 174 -10.55 -6.93 1.46
N ASP A 175 -11.16 -6.53 0.34
CA ASP A 175 -10.94 -5.23 -0.30
C ASP A 175 -11.21 -4.08 0.69
N THR A 176 -12.25 -4.17 1.52
CA THR A 176 -12.55 -3.16 2.55
C THR A 176 -11.43 -3.08 3.59
N SER A 177 -11.01 -4.22 4.15
CA SER A 177 -9.93 -4.25 5.16
C SER A 177 -8.61 -3.73 4.61
N LEU A 178 -8.26 -4.06 3.36
CA LEU A 178 -7.09 -3.51 2.68
C LEU A 178 -7.22 -2.00 2.49
N SER A 179 -8.38 -1.53 2.04
CA SER A 179 -8.65 -0.12 1.78
C SER A 179 -8.54 0.75 3.02
N VAL A 180 -8.92 0.24 4.20
CA VAL A 180 -8.71 0.96 5.46
C VAL A 180 -7.22 1.06 5.81
N ALA A 181 -6.43 0.01 5.56
CA ALA A 181 -4.97 0.06 5.74
C ALA A 181 -4.30 1.04 4.77
N ILE A 182 -4.76 1.11 3.51
CA ILE A 182 -4.31 2.12 2.53
C ILE A 182 -4.71 3.53 2.97
N GLY A 183 -5.92 3.72 3.49
CA GLY A 183 -6.34 4.98 4.10
C GLY A 183 -5.34 5.44 5.17
N GLY A 184 -4.84 4.51 5.99
CA GLY A 184 -3.76 4.76 6.96
C GLY A 184 -2.49 5.32 6.33
N ALA A 185 -2.05 4.71 5.23
CA ALA A 185 -0.90 5.18 4.46
C ALA A 185 -1.10 6.62 3.97
N THR A 186 -2.25 6.90 3.35
CA THR A 186 -2.56 8.22 2.79
C THR A 186 -2.81 9.29 3.85
N GLY A 187 -3.30 8.90 5.03
CA GLY A 187 -3.45 9.80 6.17
C GLY A 187 -2.07 10.23 6.66
N PHE A 188 -1.16 9.29 6.91
CA PHE A 188 0.21 9.62 7.33
C PHE A 188 0.98 10.42 6.29
N PHE A 189 0.64 10.27 5.01
CA PHE A 189 1.23 11.07 3.94
C PHE A 189 0.93 12.56 4.10
N VAL A 190 -0.17 12.96 4.76
CA VAL A 190 -0.42 14.38 5.11
C VAL A 190 0.71 14.95 5.99
N GLY A 191 1.40 14.10 6.76
CA GLY A 191 2.54 14.49 7.57
C GLY A 191 3.73 15.04 6.77
N THR A 192 3.80 14.79 5.46
CA THR A 192 4.87 15.35 4.60
C THR A 192 4.67 16.83 4.30
N ASP A 193 3.45 17.35 4.43
CA ASP A 193 3.15 18.77 4.29
C ASP A 193 3.64 19.52 5.54
N ALA A 194 4.89 19.98 5.48
CA ALA A 194 5.52 20.71 6.57
C ALA A 194 5.01 22.16 6.69
N ALA A 195 4.33 22.69 5.67
CA ALA A 195 3.82 24.06 5.66
C ALA A 195 2.48 24.19 6.40
N TYR A 196 1.65 23.14 6.39
CA TYR A 196 0.33 23.19 7.01
C TYR A 196 0.36 22.95 8.52
N LEU A 197 0.04 24.01 9.30
CA LEU A 197 -0.07 23.98 10.77
C LEU A 197 1.10 23.22 11.43
N PRO A 198 2.36 23.67 11.26
CA PRO A 198 3.55 22.92 11.66
C PRO A 198 3.57 22.56 13.15
N ASP A 199 3.03 23.43 14.02
CA ASP A 199 2.93 23.19 15.47
C ASP A 199 1.94 22.06 15.84
N GLN A 200 1.06 21.67 14.92
CA GLN A 200 0.08 20.58 15.09
C GLN A 200 0.47 19.30 14.35
N ASN A 201 1.36 19.39 13.35
CA ASN A 201 1.82 18.24 12.59
C ASN A 201 2.80 17.40 13.43
N PHE A 202 2.25 16.46 14.21
CA PHE A 202 3.04 15.55 15.05
C PHE A 202 3.94 14.57 14.26
N LEU A 203 3.81 14.53 12.93
CA LEU A 203 4.64 13.72 12.03
C LEU A 203 5.78 14.51 11.39
N ILE A 204 5.84 15.85 11.57
CA ILE A 204 6.76 16.74 10.85
C ILE A 204 8.23 16.35 11.03
N ASN A 205 8.62 15.91 12.23
CA ASN A 205 10.00 15.51 12.53
C ASN A 205 10.35 14.09 12.10
N VAL A 206 9.37 13.32 11.63
CA VAL A 206 9.56 11.93 11.18
C VAL A 206 9.53 11.87 9.66
N VAL A 207 8.55 12.54 9.04
CA VAL A 207 8.28 12.45 7.60
C VAL A 207 7.97 13.81 6.96
N GLY A 208 8.21 14.94 7.63
CA GLY A 208 8.02 16.26 7.03
C GLY A 208 9.00 16.49 5.88
N ILE A 209 8.52 17.04 4.77
CA ILE A 209 9.35 17.51 3.65
C ILE A 209 9.44 19.03 3.79
N ALA A 210 10.55 19.51 4.35
CA ALA A 210 10.79 20.94 4.52
C ALA A 210 11.21 21.60 3.19
N ASP A 211 11.03 22.93 3.11
CA ASP A 211 11.54 23.73 1.99
C ASP A 211 13.05 23.48 1.79
N GLY A 212 13.44 23.28 0.53
CA GLY A 212 14.82 22.98 0.14
C GLY A 212 15.23 21.52 0.34
N THR A 213 14.32 20.61 0.74
CA THR A 213 14.59 19.17 0.72
C THR A 213 14.87 18.72 -0.73
N PRO A 214 15.99 18.02 -1.01
CA PRO A 214 16.26 17.52 -2.35
C PRO A 214 15.16 16.58 -2.87
N ASP A 215 14.81 16.69 -4.14
CA ASP A 215 13.71 15.95 -4.80
C ASP A 215 13.71 14.44 -4.51
N LEU A 216 14.85 13.78 -4.69
CA LEU A 216 14.98 12.34 -4.44
C LEU A 216 14.77 12.00 -2.95
N THR A 217 15.27 12.86 -2.06
CA THR A 217 15.05 12.73 -0.61
C THR A 217 13.57 12.93 -0.28
N GLY A 218 12.91 13.92 -0.88
CA GLY A 218 11.47 14.12 -0.77
C GLY A 218 10.67 12.89 -1.21
N CYS A 219 11.03 12.28 -2.33
CA CYS A 219 10.40 11.04 -2.81
C CYS A 219 10.59 9.87 -1.83
N ALA A 220 11.78 9.72 -1.26
CA ALA A 220 12.05 8.68 -0.25
C ALA A 220 11.29 8.92 1.06
N ILE A 221 11.16 10.19 1.49
CA ILE A 221 10.36 10.57 2.67
C ILE A 221 8.87 10.27 2.41
N ALA A 222 8.34 10.64 1.24
CA ALA A 222 6.97 10.34 0.85
C ALA A 222 6.68 8.83 0.88
N GLY A 223 7.52 8.01 0.24
CA GLY A 223 7.40 6.56 0.32
C GLY A 223 7.52 6.00 1.73
N SER A 224 8.36 6.60 2.59
CA SER A 224 8.49 6.21 3.99
C SER A 224 7.25 6.57 4.82
N SER A 225 6.62 7.70 4.54
CA SER A 225 5.39 8.16 5.21
C SER A 225 4.21 7.23 4.96
N THR A 226 4.00 6.83 3.70
CA THR A 226 2.95 5.89 3.33
C THR A 226 3.22 4.52 3.94
N ALA A 227 4.48 4.07 3.91
CA ALA A 227 4.91 2.82 4.52
C ALA A 227 4.66 2.78 6.04
N LEU A 228 4.97 3.88 6.74
CA LEU A 228 4.74 4.02 8.18
C LEU A 228 3.24 3.98 8.51
N GLY A 229 2.41 4.73 7.77
CA GLY A 229 0.97 4.74 7.96
C GLY A 229 0.33 3.38 7.74
N PHE A 230 0.67 2.70 6.63
CA PHE A 230 0.21 1.35 6.36
C PHE A 230 0.66 0.37 7.42
N ALA A 231 1.95 0.37 7.79
CA ALA A 231 2.48 -0.54 8.80
C ALA A 231 1.79 -0.34 10.15
N THR A 232 1.50 0.91 10.53
CA THR A 232 0.80 1.25 11.77
C THR A 232 -0.61 0.66 11.76
N THR A 233 -1.41 0.99 10.74
CA THR A 233 -2.79 0.52 10.63
C THR A 233 -2.87 -1.01 10.49
N GLN A 234 -2.02 -1.59 9.65
CA GLN A 234 -2.02 -3.03 9.42
C GLN A 234 -1.54 -3.81 10.66
N SER A 235 -0.60 -3.25 11.44
CA SER A 235 -0.20 -3.87 12.71
C SER A 235 -1.36 -3.90 13.70
N MET A 236 -2.13 -2.81 13.81
CA MET A 236 -3.35 -2.78 14.63
C MET A 236 -4.34 -3.84 14.16
N PHE A 237 -4.55 -3.99 12.86
CA PHE A 237 -5.45 -5.03 12.33
C PHE A 237 -4.95 -6.44 12.64
N ASN A 238 -3.67 -6.71 12.39
CA ASN A 238 -3.07 -8.02 12.62
C ASN A 238 -3.25 -8.51 14.06
N VAL A 239 -3.18 -7.61 15.05
CA VAL A 239 -3.30 -7.94 16.48
C VAL A 239 -4.74 -7.93 17.00
N THR A 240 -5.66 -7.20 16.35
CA THR A 240 -7.04 -7.05 16.85
C THR A 240 -8.02 -8.03 16.23
N PHE A 241 -7.91 -8.32 14.93
CA PHE A 241 -8.86 -9.18 14.24
C PHE A 241 -8.47 -10.66 14.32
N PRO A 242 -9.44 -11.59 14.47
CA PRO A 242 -9.15 -13.01 14.48
C PRO A 242 -8.71 -13.50 13.09
N SER A 243 -8.09 -14.69 13.03
CA SER A 243 -7.65 -15.32 11.77
C SER A 243 -8.79 -15.47 10.76
N ASN A 244 -8.45 -15.39 9.47
CA ASN A 244 -9.36 -15.46 8.32
C ASN A 244 -10.41 -14.33 8.25
N LYS A 245 -10.06 -13.13 8.72
CA LYS A 245 -10.90 -11.93 8.66
C LYS A 245 -10.25 -10.74 7.95
N LEU A 246 -8.95 -10.83 7.66
CA LEU A 246 -8.19 -9.79 7.00
C LEU A 246 -7.75 -10.23 5.62
N TRP A 247 -7.49 -9.27 4.75
CA TRP A 247 -6.99 -9.50 3.40
C TRP A 247 -5.63 -10.23 3.34
N ASN A 248 -4.85 -10.23 4.42
CA ASN A 248 -3.50 -10.80 4.49
C ASN A 248 -3.43 -12.16 5.22
N ASP A 249 -4.58 -12.81 5.42
CA ASP A 249 -4.70 -14.14 6.01
C ASP A 249 -4.31 -15.30 5.08
#